data_AF-A0A1S4D146-F1
#
_entry.id   AF-A0A1S4D146-F1
#
_cell.length_a   1.000
_cell.length_b   1.000
_cell.length_c   1.000
_cell.angle_alpha   90.00
_cell.angle_beta   90.00
_cell.angle_gamma   90.00
#
_symmetry.space_group_name_H-M   'P 1'
#
loop_
_entity.id
_entity.type
_entity.pdbx_description
1 polymer ?
#
loop_
_entity_poly.entity_id
_entity_poly.type
_entity_poly.pdbx_seq_one_letter_code
_entity_poly.pdbx_strand_id
1 'polypeptide(L)'
;MIFSIAGLQSLEYLELRDPDFNHYGEWCLGDITFLKLRELKLVNLGISRWDASEESFPQLETLVIKKPWFLEEIPLSFADIPTLKQIKLIFTPFCRNEYLVASAARIKKEVEENEGRDRIDLIIIEDGLGNIQKL
;
A
#
# COMPACT_ATOMS: atom_id res chain seq x y z
N MET A 1 -16.54 -4.44 10.42
CA MET A 1 -16.41 -5.72 9.69
C MET A 1 -14.96 -6.14 9.45
N ILE A 2 -13.97 -5.23 9.50
CA ILE A 2 -12.53 -5.54 9.36
C ILE A 2 -11.95 -6.37 10.54
N PHE A 3 -12.43 -6.15 11.78
CA PHE A 3 -11.94 -6.83 12.99
C PHE A 3 -11.98 -8.37 12.92
N SER A 4 -12.98 -8.95 12.24
CA SER A 4 -13.15 -10.41 12.16
C SER A 4 -12.12 -11.08 11.25
N ILE A 5 -11.57 -10.36 10.28
CA ILE A 5 -10.60 -10.89 9.30
C ILE A 5 -9.20 -10.93 9.91
N ALA A 6 -8.85 -9.95 10.74
CA ALA A 6 -7.56 -9.91 11.41
C ALA A 6 -7.36 -11.03 12.46
N GLY A 7 -8.44 -11.61 12.98
CA GLY A 7 -8.38 -12.80 13.81
C GLY A 7 -7.90 -14.05 13.07
N LEU A 8 -7.85 -14.03 11.73
CA LEU A 8 -7.32 -15.11 10.91
C LEU A 8 -5.79 -15.05 10.89
N GLN A 9 -5.17 -15.66 11.91
CA GLN A 9 -3.71 -15.69 12.08
C GLN A 9 -2.93 -16.41 10.96
N SER A 10 -3.62 -16.99 9.97
CA SER A 10 -3.03 -17.63 8.78
C SER A 10 -3.25 -16.83 7.50
N LEU A 11 -3.80 -15.61 7.58
CA LEU A 11 -4.07 -14.81 6.39
C LEU A 11 -2.77 -14.27 5.80
N GLU A 12 -2.39 -14.78 4.64
CA GLU A 12 -1.20 -14.34 3.90
C GLU A 12 -1.50 -13.35 2.78
N TYR A 13 -2.76 -13.31 2.33
CA TYR A 13 -3.23 -12.45 1.25
C TYR A 13 -4.53 -11.74 1.63
N LEU A 14 -4.60 -10.43 1.38
CA LEU A 14 -5.79 -9.64 1.60
C LEU A 14 -6.00 -8.67 0.43
N GLU A 15 -7.11 -8.83 -0.28
CA GLU A 15 -7.61 -7.82 -1.23
C GLU A 15 -8.81 -7.10 -0.61
N LEU A 16 -8.71 -5.78 -0.49
CA LEU A 16 -9.81 -4.90 -0.12
C LEU A 16 -10.26 -4.14 -1.36
N ARG A 17 -11.56 -4.18 -1.63
CA ARG A 17 -12.19 -3.47 -2.75
C ARG A 17 -13.45 -2.75 -2.29
N ASP A 18 -13.56 -1.48 -2.64
CA ASP A 18 -14.75 -0.66 -2.41
C ASP A 18 -15.25 -0.13 -3.76
N PRO A 19 -16.15 -0.83 -4.45
CA PRO A 19 -16.61 -0.41 -5.77
C PRO A 19 -17.44 0.89 -5.75
N ASP A 20 -18.06 1.22 -4.62
CA ASP A 20 -19.07 2.27 -4.53
C ASP A 20 -18.52 3.59 -3.96
N PHE A 21 -17.26 3.61 -3.54
CA PHE A 21 -16.66 4.75 -2.79
C PHE A 21 -17.48 5.14 -1.57
N ASN A 22 -18.28 4.21 -1.03
CA ASN A 22 -19.19 4.50 0.07
C ASN A 22 -18.43 4.86 1.37
N HIS A 23 -17.12 4.60 1.40
CA HIS A 23 -16.24 4.97 2.49
C HIS A 23 -15.30 6.11 2.07
N TYR A 24 -15.77 7.35 2.25
CA TYR A 24 -14.92 8.53 2.32
C TYR A 24 -14.41 8.68 3.75
N GLY A 25 -13.13 8.39 3.99
CA GLY A 25 -12.59 8.52 5.33
C GLY A 25 -11.19 7.95 5.51
N GLU A 26 -10.81 7.84 6.78
CA GLU A 26 -9.53 7.30 7.20
C GLU A 26 -9.63 5.77 7.27
N TRP A 27 -8.70 5.07 6.63
CA TRP A 27 -8.52 3.64 6.87
C TRP A 27 -7.62 3.47 8.08
N CYS A 28 -8.26 3.44 9.24
CA CYS A 28 -7.63 3.16 10.51
C CYS A 28 -7.69 1.66 10.77
N LEU A 29 -6.52 1.03 10.83
CA LEU A 29 -6.41 -0.31 11.37
C LEU A 29 -6.44 -0.30 12.90
N GLY A 30 -6.23 0.85 13.54
CA GLY A 30 -6.14 0.94 15.01
C GLY A 30 -5.12 -0.08 15.54
N ASP A 31 -5.50 -0.85 16.56
CA ASP A 31 -4.66 -1.91 17.16
C ASP A 31 -4.68 -3.25 16.39
N ILE A 32 -5.13 -3.25 15.13
CA ILE A 32 -5.24 -4.47 14.34
C ILE A 32 -3.92 -4.80 13.64
N THR A 33 -3.40 -5.99 13.93
CA THR A 33 -2.20 -6.54 13.28
C THR A 33 -2.51 -7.79 12.46
N PHE A 34 -2.05 -7.82 11.22
CA PHE A 34 -2.06 -9.02 10.39
C PHE A 34 -0.69 -9.70 10.40
N LEU A 35 -0.49 -10.59 11.37
CA LEU A 35 0.83 -11.18 11.68
C LEU A 35 1.50 -11.95 10.54
N LYS A 36 0.73 -12.54 9.62
CA LYS A 36 1.25 -13.37 8.52
C LYS A 36 0.96 -12.81 7.14
N LEU A 37 0.43 -11.59 7.04
CA LEU A 37 0.06 -11.03 5.76
C LEU A 37 1.31 -10.71 4.94
N ARG A 38 1.42 -11.34 3.78
CA ARG A 38 2.53 -11.19 2.84
C ARG A 38 2.17 -10.27 1.68
N GLU A 39 0.90 -10.25 1.27
CA GLU A 39 0.43 -9.39 0.20
C GLU A 39 -0.85 -8.65 0.59
N LEU A 40 -0.81 -7.33 0.48
CA LEU A 40 -1.94 -6.43 0.66
C LEU A 40 -2.26 -5.74 -0.65
N LYS A 41 -3.52 -5.87 -1.07
CA LYS A 41 -4.02 -5.24 -2.29
C LYS A 41 -5.22 -4.36 -2.02
N LEU A 42 -5.07 -3.07 -2.32
CA LEU A 42 -6.07 -2.04 -2.16
C LEU A 42 -6.59 -1.66 -3.54
N VAL A 43 -7.87 -1.90 -3.81
CA VAL A 43 -8.47 -1.67 -5.14
C VAL A 43 -9.66 -0.74 -5.03
N ASN A 44 -9.64 0.35 -5.80
CA ASN A 44 -10.78 1.27 -5.92
C ASN A 44 -11.23 1.87 -4.58
N LEU A 45 -10.35 2.00 -3.59
CA LEU A 45 -10.78 2.46 -2.26
C LEU A 45 -11.04 3.97 -2.23
N GLY A 46 -12.13 4.36 -1.57
CA GLY A 46 -12.50 5.76 -1.28
C GLY A 46 -11.67 6.43 -0.17
N ILE A 47 -10.61 5.76 0.30
CA ILE A 47 -9.80 6.16 1.44
C ILE A 47 -8.94 7.36 1.07
N SER A 48 -9.01 8.43 1.86
CA SER A 48 -8.13 9.60 1.71
C SER A 48 -6.87 9.52 2.57
N ARG A 49 -7.00 8.96 3.78
CA ARG A 49 -5.91 8.82 4.74
C ARG A 49 -5.74 7.37 5.16
N TRP A 50 -4.50 6.90 5.19
CA TRP A 50 -4.17 5.57 5.66
C TRP A 50 -3.43 5.67 6.99
N ASP A 51 -4.05 5.14 8.05
CA ASP A 51 -3.50 5.09 9.39
C ASP A 51 -3.14 3.64 9.74
N ALA A 52 -1.89 3.32 9.42
CA ALA A 52 -1.26 2.03 9.67
C ALA A 52 0.23 2.23 9.95
N SER A 53 0.82 1.28 10.68
CA SER A 53 2.24 1.26 10.99
C SER A 53 2.88 -0.04 10.50
N GLU A 54 4.19 -0.14 10.65
CA GLU A 54 4.95 -1.38 10.47
C GLU A 54 4.42 -2.52 11.34
N GLU A 55 3.90 -2.20 12.52
CA GLU A 55 3.31 -3.17 13.45
C GLU A 55 1.97 -3.72 12.95
N SER A 56 1.27 -3.01 12.05
CA SER A 56 0.04 -3.50 11.44
C SER A 56 0.32 -4.67 10.48
N PHE A 57 1.50 -4.69 9.84
CA PHE A 57 1.85 -5.66 8.80
C PHE A 57 3.32 -6.13 8.87
N PRO A 58 3.73 -6.81 9.95
CA PRO A 58 5.14 -7.11 10.23
C PRO A 58 5.79 -8.11 9.25
N GLN A 59 5.01 -8.75 8.37
CA GLN A 59 5.48 -9.73 7.37
C GLN A 59 5.13 -9.35 5.93
N LEU A 60 4.70 -8.10 5.70
CA LEU A 60 4.30 -7.65 4.37
C LEU A 60 5.48 -7.71 3.41
N GLU A 61 5.30 -8.35 2.27
CA GLU A 61 6.28 -8.43 1.20
C GLU A 61 5.90 -7.53 0.02
N THR A 62 4.59 -7.46 -0.30
CA THR A 62 4.07 -6.74 -1.45
C THR A 62 2.87 -5.88 -1.09
N LEU A 63 2.95 -4.59 -1.43
CA LEU A 63 1.85 -3.66 -1.38
C LEU A 63 1.39 -3.31 -2.80
N VAL A 64 0.13 -3.56 -3.12
CA VAL A 64 -0.48 -3.18 -4.39
C VAL A 64 -1.60 -2.17 -4.14
N ILE A 65 -1.51 -0.99 -4.74
CA ILE A 65 -2.55 0.04 -4.70
C ILE A 65 -3.03 0.27 -6.13
N LYS A 66 -4.28 -0.08 -6.42
CA LYS A 66 -4.90 0.04 -7.74
C LYS A 66 -6.08 0.99 -7.70
N LYS A 67 -6.10 1.94 -8.63
CA LYS A 67 -7.12 3.00 -8.71
C LYS A 67 -7.27 3.76 -7.38
N PRO A 68 -6.19 4.40 -6.87
CA PRO A 68 -6.26 5.21 -5.67
C PRO A 68 -6.91 6.56 -5.99
N TRP A 69 -8.21 6.69 -5.72
CA TRP A 69 -8.95 7.91 -6.09
C TRP A 69 -8.67 9.08 -5.15
N PHE A 70 -8.46 8.81 -3.87
CA PHE A 70 -8.28 9.85 -2.84
C PHE A 70 -7.05 9.63 -1.96
N LEU A 71 -6.40 8.46 -2.02
CA LEU A 71 -5.26 8.17 -1.16
C LEU A 71 -4.06 9.01 -1.55
N GLU A 72 -3.61 9.88 -0.65
CA GLU A 72 -2.52 10.82 -0.91
C GLU A 72 -1.14 10.26 -0.54
N GLU A 73 -1.05 9.40 0.46
CA GLU A 73 0.24 8.89 0.96
C GLU A 73 0.15 7.48 1.53
N ILE A 74 1.28 6.78 1.47
CA ILE A 74 1.57 5.57 2.23
C ILE A 74 2.32 6.01 3.50
N PRO A 75 1.99 5.45 4.68
CA PRO A 75 2.70 5.75 5.92
C PRO A 75 4.20 5.49 5.80
N LEU A 76 5.03 6.44 6.25
CA LEU A 76 6.49 6.34 6.14
C LEU A 76 7.07 5.14 6.91
N SER A 77 6.40 4.72 7.98
CA SER A 77 6.69 3.51 8.77
C SER A 77 6.79 2.24 7.92
N PHE A 78 6.23 2.21 6.71
CA PHE A 78 6.43 1.07 5.80
C PHE A 78 7.91 0.87 5.41
N ALA A 79 8.75 1.89 5.56
CA ALA A 79 10.20 1.76 5.43
C ALA A 79 10.79 0.79 6.47
N ASP A 80 10.21 0.75 7.67
CA ASP A 80 10.68 -0.07 8.79
C ASP A 80 10.20 -1.53 8.70
N ILE A 81 9.35 -1.88 7.73
CA ILE A 81 8.91 -3.27 7.48
C ILE A 81 10.05 -4.04 6.80
N PRO A 82 10.74 -4.98 7.48
CA PRO A 82 11.96 -5.59 6.95
C PRO A 82 11.71 -6.52 5.76
N THR A 83 10.49 -7.03 5.64
CA THR A 83 10.08 -7.97 4.59
C THR A 83 9.60 -7.29 3.33
N LEU A 84 9.35 -5.97 3.36
CA LEU A 84 8.76 -5.24 2.25
C LEU A 84 9.76 -5.16 1.09
N LYS A 85 9.37 -5.76 -0.04
CA LYS A 85 10.20 -5.88 -1.25
C LYS A 85 9.60 -5.16 -2.44
N GLN A 86 8.29 -4.90 -2.44
CA GLN A 86 7.60 -4.33 -3.59
C GLN A 86 6.47 -3.39 -3.19
N ILE A 87 6.45 -2.22 -3.85
CA ILE A 87 5.32 -1.30 -3.84
C ILE A 87 4.87 -1.13 -5.30
N LYS A 88 3.61 -1.43 -5.57
CA LYS A 88 3.03 -1.35 -6.91
C LYS A 88 1.86 -0.39 -6.93
N LEU A 89 2.00 0.70 -7.68
CA LEU A 89 0.96 1.69 -7.91
C LEU A 89 0.38 1.48 -9.32
N ILE A 90 -0.92 1.25 -9.40
CA ILE A 90 -1.63 1.04 -10.67
C ILE A 90 -2.69 2.13 -10.79
N PHE A 91 -2.41 3.11 -11.63
CA PHE A 91 -3.29 4.23 -11.90
C PHE A 91 -4.20 3.95 -13.09
N THR A 92 -5.21 4.79 -13.25
CA THR A 92 -5.92 4.98 -14.51
C THR A 92 -5.76 6.45 -14.89
N PRO A 93 -6.04 6.85 -16.15
CA PRO A 93 -5.90 8.24 -16.59
C PRO A 93 -6.64 9.28 -15.72
N PHE A 94 -7.63 8.84 -14.93
CA PHE A 94 -8.49 9.70 -14.12
C PHE A 94 -8.11 9.75 -12.64
N CYS A 95 -7.17 8.93 -12.18
CA CYS A 95 -6.84 8.80 -10.76
C CYS A 95 -5.33 8.78 -10.49
N ARG A 96 -4.54 9.36 -11.39
CA ARG A 96 -3.10 9.53 -11.18
C ARG A 96 -2.89 10.52 -10.03
N ASN A 97 -2.09 10.12 -9.04
CA ASN A 97 -1.81 10.93 -7.87
C ASN A 97 -0.30 11.03 -7.64
N GLU A 98 0.28 12.19 -7.94
CA GLU A 98 1.73 12.43 -7.77
C GLU A 98 2.16 12.45 -6.30
N TYR A 99 1.27 12.83 -5.38
CA TYR A 99 1.57 12.80 -3.94
C TYR A 99 1.81 11.36 -3.48
N LEU A 100 0.98 10.43 -3.96
CA LEU A 100 1.14 9.01 -3.64
C LEU A 100 2.42 8.42 -4.25
N VAL A 101 2.74 8.81 -5.49
CA VAL A 101 4.01 8.43 -6.13
C VAL A 101 5.21 8.95 -5.33
N ALA A 102 5.19 10.24 -4.94
CA ALA A 102 6.25 10.84 -4.15
C ALA A 102 6.38 10.18 -2.77
N SER A 103 5.27 9.83 -2.13
CA SER A 103 5.25 9.09 -0.87
C SER A 103 5.89 7.70 -1.01
N ALA A 104 5.53 6.93 -2.03
CA ALA A 104 6.14 5.63 -2.29
C ALA A 104 7.64 5.73 -2.60
N ALA A 105 8.05 6.75 -3.35
CA ALA A 105 9.46 7.01 -3.64
C ALA A 105 10.25 7.40 -2.37
N ARG A 106 9.63 8.16 -1.45
CA ARG A 106 10.23 8.49 -0.14
C ARG A 106 10.48 7.25 0.70
N ILE A 107 9.54 6.30 0.74
CA ILE A 107 9.73 5.02 1.46
C ILE A 107 10.92 4.25 0.88
N LYS A 108 10.99 4.11 -0.45
CA LYS A 108 12.13 3.46 -1.12
C LYS A 108 13.46 4.11 -0.75
N LYS A 109 13.51 5.45 -0.79
CA LYS A 109 14.70 6.22 -0.45
C LYS A 109 15.12 6.06 1.02
N GLU A 110 14.17 6.14 1.95
CA GLU A 110 14.42 5.98 3.38
C GLU A 110 15.06 4.62 3.69
N VAL A 111 14.54 3.55 3.05
CA VAL A 111 15.10 2.20 3.18
C VAL A 111 16.52 2.11 2.64
N GLU A 112 16.79 2.72 1.48
CA GLU A 112 18.14 2.74 0.90
C GLU A 112 19.13 3.49 1.79
N GLU A 113 18.74 4.63 2.36
CA GLU A 113 19.56 5.43 3.27
C GLU A 113 19.84 4.70 4.59
N ASN A 114 18.85 3.98 5.14
CA ASN A 114 18.98 3.27 6.41
C ASN A 114 19.72 1.93 6.28
N GLU A 115 19.57 1.21 5.18
CA GLU A 115 20.15 -0.14 5.00
C GLU A 115 21.37 -0.18 4.06
N GLY A 116 21.64 0.91 3.34
CA GLY A 116 22.68 0.97 2.31
C GLY A 116 22.39 0.09 1.09
N ARG A 117 21.13 -0.32 0.87
CA ARG A 117 20.72 -1.15 -0.27
C ARG A 117 19.33 -0.78 -0.78
N ASP A 118 19.19 -0.76 -2.11
CA ASP A 118 17.87 -0.66 -2.75
C ASP A 118 17.18 -2.03 -2.73
N ARG A 119 16.33 -2.28 -1.72
CA ARG A 119 15.55 -3.54 -1.59
C ARG A 119 14.11 -3.44 -2.08
N ILE A 120 13.57 -2.23 -2.28
CA ILE A 120 12.16 -2.03 -2.64
C ILE A 120 12.04 -1.80 -4.14
N ASP A 121 11.40 -2.73 -4.84
CA ASP A 121 10.99 -2.54 -6.23
C ASP A 121 9.73 -1.64 -6.27
N LEU A 122 9.88 -0.40 -6.73
CA LEU A 122 8.78 0.54 -6.95
C LEU A 122 8.30 0.46 -8.40
N ILE A 123 7.08 -0.02 -8.60
CA ILE A 123 6.50 -0.23 -9.92
C ILE A 123 5.30 0.69 -10.10
N ILE A 124 5.31 1.51 -11.15
CA ILE A 124 4.20 2.40 -11.49
C ILE A 124 3.63 1.98 -12.85
N ILE A 125 2.32 1.73 -12.88
CA ILE A 125 1.60 1.30 -14.07
C ILE A 125 0.43 2.23 -14.33
N GLU A 126 0.28 2.67 -15.58
CA GLU A 126 -0.90 3.39 -16.06
C GLU A 126 -1.82 2.41 -16.80
N ASP A 127 -2.90 1.96 -16.14
CA ASP A 127 -3.91 1.07 -16.70
C ASP A 127 -4.84 1.89 -17.62
N GLY A 128 -4.47 1.99 -18.90
CA GLY A 128 -5.22 2.72 -19.93
C GLY A 128 -4.44 3.09 -21.19
N LEU A 129 -3.11 3.10 -21.11
CA LEU A 129 -2.19 3.21 -22.25
C LEU A 129 -1.01 2.29 -21.92
N GLY A 130 -0.63 1.38 -22.82
CA GLY A 130 0.33 0.30 -22.57
C GLY A 130 1.78 0.71 -22.25
N ASN A 131 2.01 1.59 -21.29
CA ASN A 131 3.32 2.04 -20.81
C ASN A 131 3.49 1.66 -19.34
N ILE A 132 4.51 0.83 -19.08
CA ILE A 132 5.00 0.53 -17.73
C ILE A 132 6.17 1.47 -17.47
N GLN A 133 6.16 2.22 -16.36
CA GLN A 133 7.30 3.00 -15.91
C GLN A 133 7.90 2.31 -14.67
N LYS A 134 9.14 1.85 -14.79
CA LYS A 134 9.93 1.33 -13.66
C LYS A 134 10.88 2.44 -13.22
N LEU A 135 10.89 2.78 -11.93
CA LEU A 135 11.75 3.82 -11.34
C LEU A 135 12.89 3.20 -10.53
#